data_AF-A0A8H4UIZ4-F1
#
_entry.id   AF-A0A8H4UIZ4-F1
#
_cell.length_a   1.000
_cell.length_b   1.000
_cell.length_c   1.000
_cell.angle_alpha   90.00
_cell.angle_beta   90.00
_cell.angle_gamma   90.00
#
_symmetry.space_group_name_H-M   'P 1'
#
loop_
_entity.id
_entity.type
_entity.pdbx_description
1 polymer ?
#
loop_
_entity_poly.entity_id
_entity_poly.type
_entity_poly.pdbx_seq_one_letter_code
_entity_poly.pdbx_strand_id
1 'polypeptide(L)'
;MADKEASVYIVDVGKSMKQHNNGRDISDLDWAMRYVWDKITTTVATGRKTATVGVVGLKTDGTKVPLEDEEGYENISVMQDLGQ
;
A
#
# COMPACT_ATOMS: atom_id res chain seq x y z
N MET A 1 6.95 -0.42 -28.62
CA MET A 1 5.81 -0.61 -27.71
C MET A 1 6.21 0.01 -26.39
N ALA A 2 5.35 0.81 -25.76
CA ALA A 2 5.67 1.35 -24.43
C ALA A 2 5.47 0.24 -23.39
N ASP A 3 6.47 0.02 -22.54
CA ASP A 3 6.36 -0.98 -21.47
C ASP A 3 5.22 -0.60 -20.52
N LYS A 4 4.37 -1.59 -20.28
CA LYS A 4 3.28 -1.51 -19.29
C LYS A 4 3.79 -2.07 -17.98
N GLU A 5 3.52 -1.34 -16.91
CA GLU A 5 3.98 -1.63 -15.56
C GLU A 5 2.79 -1.47 -14.61
N ALA A 6 2.64 -2.44 -13.71
CA ALA A 6 1.63 -2.41 -12.66
C ALA A 6 2.32 -2.68 -11.33
N SER A 7 2.34 -1.70 -10.43
CA SER A 7 2.98 -1.80 -9.12
C SER A 7 1.91 -1.79 -8.03
N VAL A 8 1.88 -2.85 -7.22
CA VAL A 8 0.96 -2.94 -6.07
C VAL A 8 1.78 -2.82 -4.78
N TYR A 9 1.45 -1.82 -3.96
CA TYR A 9 2.06 -1.63 -2.65
C TYR A 9 1.19 -2.30 -1.59
N ILE A 10 1.77 -3.27 -0.89
CA ILE A 10 1.13 -3.97 0.23
C ILE A 10 1.66 -3.35 1.52
N VAL A 11 0.78 -2.75 2.32
CA VAL A 11 1.12 -1.99 3.52
C VAL A 11 0.53 -2.66 4.75
N ASP A 12 1.38 -3.03 5.72
CA ASP A 12 0.93 -3.45 7.04
C ASP A 12 0.45 -2.22 7.82
N VAL A 13 -0.85 -2.18 8.17
CA VAL A 13 -1.46 -1.12 8.99
C VAL A 13 -1.91 -1.63 10.35
N GLY A 14 -1.41 -2.79 10.76
CA GLY A 14 -1.75 -3.40 12.04
C GLY A 14 -1.27 -2.58 13.24
N LYS A 15 -1.90 -2.82 14.39
CA LYS A 15 -1.61 -2.11 15.66
C LYS A 15 -0.13 -2.15 16.07
N SER A 16 0.61 -3.19 15.69
CA SER A 16 2.06 -3.30 15.94
C SER A 16 2.87 -2.19 15.27
N MET A 17 2.41 -1.65 14.14
CA MET A 17 3.10 -0.59 13.39
C MET A 17 3.00 0.78 14.06
N LYS A 18 2.22 0.92 15.14
CA LYS A 18 2.19 2.13 15.97
C LYS A 18 3.44 2.28 16.85
N GLN A 19 4.26 1.24 16.98
CA GLN A 19 5.46 1.28 17.81
C GLN A 19 6.53 2.22 17.24
N HIS A 20 7.38 2.72 18.12
CA HIS A 20 8.55 3.50 17.76
C HIS A 20 9.78 2.63 17.96
N ASN A 21 10.44 2.27 16.86
CA ASN A 21 11.64 1.41 16.88
C ASN A 21 12.87 2.17 16.36
N ASN A 22 14.06 1.69 16.73
CA ASN A 22 15.35 2.21 16.25
C ASN A 22 15.61 3.68 16.62
N GLY A 23 15.11 4.16 17.77
CA GLY A 23 15.37 5.52 18.27
C GLY A 23 14.71 6.65 17.48
N ARG A 24 13.67 6.34 16.68
CA ARG A 24 12.92 7.33 15.89
C ARG A 24 11.77 7.93 16.71
N ASP A 25 11.48 9.21 16.46
CA ASP A 25 10.35 9.93 17.06
C ASP A 25 9.01 9.72 16.34
N ILE A 26 8.99 8.92 15.27
CA ILE A 26 7.79 8.59 14.50
C ILE A 26 7.52 7.10 14.56
N SER A 27 6.25 6.71 14.36
CA SER A 27 5.85 5.31 14.33
C SER A 27 6.46 4.57 13.14
N ASP A 28 6.53 3.24 13.24
CA ASP A 28 6.98 2.39 12.13
C ASP A 28 6.10 2.56 10.89
N LEU A 29 4.79 2.74 11.07
CA LEU A 29 3.86 3.03 9.98
C LEU A 29 4.20 4.36 9.30
N ASP A 30 4.33 5.44 10.07
CA ASP A 30 4.62 6.76 9.51
C ASP A 30 5.97 6.77 8.78
N TRP A 31 6.96 6.05 9.30
CA TRP A 31 8.25 5.92 8.65
C TRP A 31 8.15 5.13 7.34
N ALA A 32 7.46 3.99 7.33
CA ALA A 32 7.27 3.18 6.13
C ALA A 32 6.47 3.92 5.05
N MET A 33 5.46 4.70 5.47
CA MET A 33 4.65 5.51 4.57
C MET A 33 5.44 6.58 3.82
N ARG A 34 6.55 7.09 4.38
CA ARG A 34 7.46 7.99 3.63
C ARG A 34 8.05 7.31 2.40
N TYR A 35 8.45 6.05 2.51
CA TYR A 35 8.97 5.28 1.38
C TYR A 35 7.88 4.97 0.36
N VAL A 36 6.72 4.51 0.81
CA VAL A 36 5.59 4.20 -0.08
C VAL A 36 5.17 5.45 -0.86
N TRP A 37 5.03 6.58 -0.15
CA TRP A 37 4.71 7.87 -0.76
C TRP A 37 5.73 8.32 -1.79
N ASP A 38 7.03 8.25 -1.47
CA ASP A 38 8.12 8.62 -2.39
C ASP A 38 8.08 7.78 -3.67
N LYS A 39 7.87 6.47 -3.55
CA LYS A 39 7.79 5.57 -4.71
C LYS A 39 6.58 5.84 -5.58
N ILE A 40 5.40 5.98 -4.98
CA ILE A 40 4.17 6.28 -5.73
C ILE A 40 4.31 7.63 -6.43
N THR A 41 4.78 8.66 -5.71
CA THR A 41 4.95 10.01 -6.27
C THR A 41 5.97 10.02 -7.40
N THR A 42 7.07 9.29 -7.27
CA THR A 42 8.07 9.12 -8.34
C THR A 42 7.45 8.52 -9.58
N THR A 43 6.65 7.45 -9.45
CA THR A 43 5.96 6.80 -10.57
C THR A 43 4.97 7.75 -11.23
N VAL A 44 4.12 8.41 -10.45
CA VAL A 44 3.13 9.38 -10.94
C VAL A 44 3.81 10.56 -11.66
N ALA A 45 4.92 11.06 -11.11
CA ALA A 45 5.70 12.16 -11.69
C ALA A 45 6.29 11.83 -13.07
N THR A 46 6.45 10.55 -13.43
CA THR A 46 6.86 10.16 -14.79
C THR A 46 5.81 10.47 -15.86
N GLY A 47 4.54 10.68 -15.47
CA GLY A 47 3.43 10.94 -16.38
C GLY A 47 3.08 9.76 -17.31
N ARG A 48 3.69 8.58 -17.10
CA ARG A 48 3.47 7.41 -17.94
C ARG A 48 2.09 6.81 -17.67
N LYS A 49 1.18 6.93 -18.63
CA LYS A 49 -0.15 6.28 -18.58
C LYS A 49 -0.09 4.75 -18.50
N THR A 50 1.05 4.17 -18.83
CA THR A 50 1.29 2.73 -18.80
C THR A 50 1.86 2.24 -17.47
N ALA A 51 2.17 3.15 -16.53
CA ALA A 51 2.62 2.81 -15.18
C ALA A 51 1.46 3.00 -14.21
N THR A 52 0.80 1.91 -13.84
CA THR A 52 -0.33 1.92 -12.90
C THR A 52 0.11 1.53 -11.50
N VAL A 53 -0.55 2.12 -10.51
CA VAL A 53 -0.27 1.91 -9.09
C VAL A 53 -1.54 1.44 -8.38
N GLY A 54 -1.41 0.48 -7.48
CA GLY A 54 -2.46 0.05 -6.56
C GLY A 54 -1.94 -0.05 -5.12
N VAL A 55 -2.84 0.02 -4.14
CA VAL A 55 -2.49 -0.05 -2.71
C VAL A 55 -3.44 -1.00 -1.97
N VAL A 56 -2.86 -1.93 -1.23
CA VAL A 56 -3.56 -2.91 -0.38
C VAL A 56 -3.08 -2.78 1.05
N GLY A 57 -4.01 -2.63 1.99
CA GLY A 57 -3.75 -2.64 3.42
C GLY A 57 -3.95 -4.03 4.03
N LEU A 58 -2.99 -4.46 4.86
CA LEU A 58 -3.09 -5.67 5.68
C LEU A 58 -3.38 -5.32 7.14
N LYS A 59 -4.08 -6.22 7.84
CA LYS A 59 -4.48 -6.07 9.24
C LYS A 59 -5.35 -4.82 9.47
N THR A 60 -6.19 -4.49 8.49
CA THR A 60 -7.18 -3.42 8.59
C THR A 60 -8.31 -3.80 9.53
N ASP A 61 -9.01 -2.81 10.10
CA ASP A 61 -10.12 -3.07 11.03
C ASP A 61 -11.30 -3.83 10.38
N GLY A 62 -11.42 -3.78 9.05
CA GLY A 62 -12.39 -4.55 8.27
C GLY A 62 -11.77 -5.24 7.07
N THR A 63 -12.60 -5.95 6.31
CA THR A 63 -12.25 -6.61 5.05
C THR A 63 -12.93 -5.86 3.91
N LYS A 64 -12.19 -5.54 2.85
CA LYS A 64 -12.71 -4.92 1.63
C LYS A 64 -11.88 -5.39 0.44
N VAL A 65 -12.13 -6.62 0.02
CA VAL A 65 -11.45 -7.27 -1.09
C VAL A 65 -12.47 -8.17 -1.81
N PRO A 66 -12.34 -8.42 -3.13
CA PRO A 66 -13.28 -9.28 -3.86
C PRO A 66 -13.41 -10.71 -3.31
N LEU A 67 -12.45 -11.13 -2.49
CA LEU A 67 -12.36 -12.46 -1.88
C LEU A 67 -12.78 -12.42 -0.40
N GLU A 68 -13.60 -11.44 0.00
CA GLU A 68 -13.99 -11.25 1.42
C GLU A 68 -14.75 -12.43 2.03
N ASP A 69 -15.41 -13.24 1.19
CA ASP A 69 -16.12 -14.46 1.60
C ASP A 69 -15.20 -15.70 1.67
N GLU A 70 -13.93 -15.58 1.26
CA GLU A 70 -12.95 -16.66 1.30
C GLU A 70 -12.15 -16.66 2.61
N GLU A 71 -12.01 -17.85 3.22
CA GLU A 71 -11.20 -18.04 4.43
C GLU A 71 -9.73 -17.63 4.17
N GLY A 72 -9.16 -16.84 5.07
CA GLY A 72 -7.78 -16.35 4.97
C GLY A 72 -7.61 -14.96 4.35
N TYR A 73 -8.69 -14.31 3.90
CA TYR A 73 -8.67 -12.93 3.39
C TYR A 73 -9.20 -11.89 4.39
N GLU A 74 -9.32 -12.26 5.66
CA GLU A 74 -9.79 -11.38 6.72
C GLU A 74 -8.83 -10.22 6.97
N ASN A 75 -9.38 -9.04 7.30
CA ASN A 75 -8.61 -7.84 7.64
C ASN A 75 -7.67 -7.38 6.51
N ILE A 76 -8.06 -7.60 5.25
CA ILE A 76 -7.40 -7.08 4.06
C ILE A 76 -8.32 -6.09 3.37
N SER A 77 -7.82 -4.90 3.04
CA SER A 77 -8.58 -3.90 2.29
C SER A 77 -7.82 -3.37 1.09
N VAL A 78 -8.46 -3.37 -0.08
CA VAL A 78 -8.00 -2.62 -1.24
C VAL A 78 -8.29 -1.13 -0.97
N MET A 79 -7.22 -0.36 -0.76
CA MET A 79 -7.29 1.08 -0.49
C MET A 79 -7.36 1.90 -1.77
N GLN A 80 -6.65 1.44 -2.80
CA GLN A 80 -6.62 2.04 -4.13
C GLN A 80 -6.51 0.92 -5.17
N ASP A 81 -7.48 0.83 -6.07
CA ASP A 81 -7.40 -0.08 -7.22
C ASP A 81 -6.28 0.34 -8.17
N LEU A 82 -5.81 -0.61 -8.98
CA LEU A 82 -4.81 -0.35 -10.01
C LEU A 82 -5.29 0.73 -10.99
N GLY A 83 -4.60 1.86 -10.99
CA GLY A 83 -4.93 3.02 -11.82
C GLY A 83 -3.77 4.00 -11.98
N GLN A 84 -4.04 5.13 -12.64
CA GLN A 84 -3.13 6.27 -12.76
C GLN A 84 -3.61 7.42 -11.88
#